data_AF-A0A8H6LWR3-F1
#
_entry.id   AF-A0A8H6LWR3-F1
#
_cell.length_a   1.000
_cell.length_b   1.000
_cell.length_c   1.000
_cell.angle_alpha   90.00
_cell.angle_beta   90.00
_cell.angle_gamma   90.00
#
_symmetry.space_group_name_H-M   'P 1'
#
loop_
_entity.id
_entity.type
_entity.pdbx_description
1 polymer ?
#
loop_
_entity_poly.entity_id
_entity_poly.type
_entity_poly.pdbx_seq_one_letter_code
_entity_poly.pdbx_strand_id
1 'polypeptide(L)'
;ISTTFSDVFVDEATVDSLQTIITLPFLYPDYFNCGVLAKEVLGGILLYGPPGTGKTMLCRALAKTSGANMLHIQPSDINDKFVGESEKSVAGVFELAYRLAPCIVFTDEIDSLFSSRSSDTKSWERNVLTEFMQGMDGLKSAKKNRDNNIVIVGATNRPFDLDPAILRRMPRRILVDMPNLAMRKGILSSYLKEEHLDVDVSIDKLAVETEGFSGSDLK
;
A
#
# COMPACT_ATOMS: atom_id res chain seq x y z
N ILE A 1 -3.08 11.41 10.13
CA ILE A 1 -1.93 10.49 9.94
C ILE A 1 -0.73 11.07 10.68
N SER A 2 -0.20 10.39 11.70
CA SER A 2 0.96 10.86 12.46
C SER A 2 2.30 10.44 11.84
N THR A 3 2.35 9.28 11.18
CA THR A 3 3.55 8.66 10.62
C THR A 3 4.15 9.44 9.44
N THR A 4 5.46 9.73 9.48
CA THR A 4 6.27 10.29 8.37
C THR A 4 7.32 9.28 7.89
N PHE A 5 8.00 9.55 6.77
CA PHE A 5 9.11 8.70 6.30
C PHE A 5 10.27 8.61 7.29
N SER A 6 10.41 9.58 8.21
CA SER A 6 11.33 9.49 9.34
C SER A 6 11.09 8.27 10.25
N ASP A 7 9.85 7.78 10.26
CA ASP A 7 9.38 6.71 11.15
C ASP A 7 9.32 5.37 10.41
N VAL A 8 9.65 5.36 9.11
CA VAL A 8 9.59 4.16 8.26
C VAL A 8 10.97 3.92 7.67
N PHE A 9 11.65 2.91 8.20
CA PHE A 9 12.96 2.50 7.75
C PHE A 9 12.80 1.53 6.57
N VAL A 10 12.89 2.07 5.36
CA VAL A 10 12.89 1.34 4.07
C VAL A 10 14.04 1.86 3.22
N ASP A 11 14.50 1.08 2.24
CA ASP A 11 15.53 1.55 1.30
C ASP A 11 15.13 2.87 0.63
N GLU A 12 16.07 3.80 0.56
CA GLU A 12 15.85 5.13 -0.02
C GLU A 12 15.36 5.05 -1.46
N ALA A 13 15.89 4.13 -2.25
CA ALA A 13 15.43 3.87 -3.62
C ALA A 13 13.95 3.47 -3.70
N THR A 14 13.45 2.75 -2.69
CA THR A 14 12.03 2.36 -2.59
C THR A 14 11.16 3.56 -2.25
N VAL A 15 11.61 4.40 -1.33
CA VAL A 15 10.94 5.66 -0.96
C VAL A 15 10.86 6.58 -2.17
N ASP A 16 11.99 6.80 -2.86
CA ASP A 16 12.08 7.63 -4.06
C ASP A 16 11.19 7.11 -5.17
N SER A 17 11.16 5.79 -5.40
CA SER A 17 10.28 5.19 -6.40
C SER A 17 8.81 5.43 -6.10
N LEU A 18 8.39 5.24 -4.84
CA LEU A 18 7.01 5.47 -4.41
C LEU A 18 6.63 6.95 -4.50
N GLN A 19 7.49 7.82 -3.99
CA GLN A 19 7.28 9.27 -4.05
C GLN A 19 7.22 9.74 -5.50
N THR A 20 8.08 9.25 -6.37
CA THR A 20 8.09 9.60 -7.79
C THR A 20 6.78 9.20 -8.46
N ILE A 21 6.34 7.96 -8.28
CA ILE A 21 5.11 7.44 -8.89
C ILE A 21 3.90 8.26 -8.44
N ILE A 22 3.82 8.58 -7.15
CA ILE A 22 2.64 9.21 -6.58
C ILE A 22 2.68 10.73 -6.74
N THR A 23 3.85 11.36 -6.55
CA THR A 23 4.01 12.81 -6.49
C THR A 23 4.15 13.45 -7.87
N LEU A 24 4.79 12.79 -8.85
CA LEU A 24 4.93 13.38 -10.19
C LEU A 24 3.59 13.72 -10.86
N PRO A 25 2.56 12.86 -10.82
CA PRO A 25 1.24 13.20 -11.34
C PRO A 25 0.59 14.40 -10.63
N PHE A 26 0.82 14.55 -9.32
CA PHE A 26 0.33 15.70 -8.56
C PHE A 26 1.06 17.00 -8.91
N LEU A 27 2.38 16.95 -9.07
CA LEU A 27 3.20 18.14 -9.31
C LEU A 27 3.16 18.62 -10.77
N TYR A 28 3.07 17.69 -11.71
CA TYR A 28 3.16 18.01 -13.14
C TYR A 28 2.05 17.34 -13.97
N PRO A 29 0.78 17.67 -13.71
CA PRO A 29 -0.36 17.05 -14.40
C PRO A 29 -0.29 17.21 -15.94
N ASP A 30 0.30 18.31 -16.42
CA ASP A 30 0.44 18.59 -17.85
C ASP A 30 1.28 17.55 -18.60
N TYR A 31 2.30 16.96 -17.97
CA TYR A 31 3.12 15.92 -18.60
C TYR A 31 2.40 14.57 -18.71
N PHE A 32 1.37 14.34 -17.91
CA PHE A 32 0.54 13.13 -17.96
C PHE A 32 -0.62 13.26 -18.96
N ASN A 33 -0.69 14.36 -19.71
CA ASN A 33 -1.75 14.61 -20.71
C ASN A 33 -1.46 14.05 -22.10
N CYS A 34 -0.20 13.73 -22.44
CA CYS A 34 0.16 13.14 -23.73
C CYS A 34 1.42 12.26 -23.68
N GLY A 35 1.59 11.39 -24.68
CA GLY A 35 2.83 10.61 -24.85
C GLY A 35 2.89 9.34 -23.99
N VAL A 36 4.11 8.93 -23.63
CA VAL A 36 4.36 7.70 -22.86
C VAL A 36 3.85 7.83 -21.42
N LEU A 37 4.02 8.99 -20.80
CA LEU A 37 3.57 9.27 -19.43
C LEU A 37 2.04 9.26 -19.30
N ALA A 38 1.31 9.66 -20.35
CA ALA A 38 -0.15 9.52 -20.40
C ALA A 38 -0.62 8.06 -20.46
N LYS A 39 0.25 7.12 -20.87
CA LYS A 39 -0.03 5.67 -20.81
C LYS A 39 0.41 5.07 -19.48
N GLU A 40 1.34 5.72 -18.78
CA GLU A 40 1.66 5.47 -17.37
C GLU A 40 0.61 6.10 -16.43
N VAL A 41 -0.68 6.03 -16.78
CA VAL A 41 -1.76 6.29 -15.82
C VAL A 41 -1.46 5.45 -14.59
N LEU A 42 -1.45 6.10 -13.43
CA LEU A 42 -1.22 5.52 -12.10
C LEU A 42 -1.96 4.18 -11.97
N GLY A 43 -1.27 3.10 -12.35
CA GLY A 43 -1.74 1.75 -12.12
C GLY A 43 -1.73 1.47 -10.63
N GLY A 44 -2.33 0.35 -10.22
CA GLY A 44 -2.18 -0.07 -8.85
C GLY A 44 -0.70 -0.31 -8.51
N ILE A 45 -0.32 0.03 -7.29
CA ILE A 45 0.97 -0.31 -6.70
C ILE A 45 0.75 -1.52 -5.80
N LEU A 46 1.59 -2.53 -5.92
CA LEU A 46 1.61 -3.69 -5.04
C LEU A 46 2.87 -3.64 -4.17
N LEU A 47 2.67 -3.43 -2.88
CA LEU A 47 3.69 -3.64 -1.85
C LEU A 47 3.68 -5.11 -1.46
N TYR A 48 4.82 -5.78 -1.53
CA TYR A 48 4.93 -7.19 -1.13
C TYR A 48 6.20 -7.47 -0.33
N GLY A 49 6.22 -8.57 0.41
CA GLY A 49 7.41 -9.03 1.15
C GLY A 49 7.02 -9.66 2.49
N PRO A 50 7.98 -9.95 3.38
CA PRO A 50 7.71 -10.58 4.67
C PRO A 50 6.75 -9.76 5.56
N PRO A 51 5.98 -10.42 6.45
CA PRO A 51 5.17 -9.72 7.44
C PRO A 51 6.04 -8.90 8.39
N GLY A 52 5.47 -7.85 9.00
CA GLY A 52 6.16 -7.03 10.01
C GLY A 52 7.24 -6.08 9.47
N THR A 53 7.35 -5.92 8.15
CA THR A 53 8.32 -5.01 7.49
C THR A 53 7.79 -3.58 7.30
N GLY A 54 6.59 -3.28 7.81
CA GLY A 54 6.08 -1.89 7.83
C GLY A 54 5.37 -1.41 6.56
N LYS A 55 4.85 -2.31 5.69
CA LYS A 55 4.12 -1.95 4.46
C LYS A 55 2.97 -0.96 4.71
N THR A 56 2.16 -1.22 5.76
CA THR A 56 1.06 -0.34 6.19
C THR A 56 1.56 1.03 6.65
N MET A 57 2.69 1.06 7.38
CA MET A 57 3.31 2.31 7.84
C MET A 57 3.88 3.13 6.68
N LEU A 58 4.53 2.46 5.72
CA LEU A 58 5.04 3.06 4.49
C LEU A 58 3.93 3.77 3.71
N CYS A 59 2.78 3.10 3.55
CA CYS A 59 1.66 3.69 2.81
C CYS A 59 1.04 4.90 3.55
N ARG A 60 1.01 4.88 4.88
CA ARG A 60 0.59 6.02 5.70
C ARG A 60 1.55 7.21 5.57
N ALA A 61 2.85 6.96 5.67
CA ALA A 61 3.89 7.99 5.51
C ALA A 61 3.82 8.64 4.12
N LEU A 62 3.57 7.83 3.09
CA LEU A 62 3.40 8.26 1.70
C LEU A 62 2.19 9.16 1.50
N ALA A 63 1.04 8.81 2.08
CA ALA A 63 -0.16 9.67 2.04
C ALA A 63 0.09 11.02 2.72
N LYS A 64 0.73 11.00 3.90
CA LYS A 64 1.04 12.24 4.64
C LYS A 64 2.00 13.14 3.87
N THR A 65 3.04 12.57 3.27
CA THR A 65 4.08 13.35 2.55
C THR A 65 3.59 13.89 1.22
N SER A 66 2.72 13.16 0.53
CA SER A 66 2.09 13.62 -0.72
C SER A 66 0.92 14.60 -0.49
N GLY A 67 0.48 14.78 0.77
CA GLY A 67 -0.70 15.60 1.08
C GLY A 67 -2.02 15.00 0.59
N ALA A 68 -2.02 13.72 0.20
CA ALA A 68 -3.20 13.02 -0.26
C ALA A 68 -4.02 12.45 0.90
N ASN A 69 -5.34 12.38 0.73
CA ASN A 69 -6.21 11.63 1.63
C ASN A 69 -5.88 10.13 1.53
N MET A 70 -6.15 9.38 2.59
CA MET A 70 -5.94 7.93 2.61
C MET A 70 -7.23 7.23 3.01
N LEU A 71 -7.73 6.38 2.11
CA LEU A 71 -8.81 5.44 2.41
C LEU A 71 -8.18 4.07 2.66
N HIS A 72 -8.27 3.61 3.90
CA HIS A 72 -7.82 2.27 4.28
C HIS A 72 -9.00 1.31 4.18
N ILE A 73 -8.84 0.26 3.39
CA ILE A 73 -9.82 -0.82 3.22
C ILE A 73 -9.26 -2.06 3.89
N GLN A 74 -9.97 -2.56 4.89
CA GLN A 74 -9.73 -3.88 5.45
C GLN A 74 -10.62 -4.92 4.77
N PRO A 75 -10.19 -6.19 4.69
CA PRO A 75 -11.02 -7.27 4.15
C PRO A 75 -12.39 -7.40 4.84
N SER A 76 -12.45 -7.10 6.15
CA SER A 76 -13.67 -7.05 6.94
C SER A 76 -14.66 -5.98 6.50
N ASP A 77 -14.20 -4.87 5.92
CA ASP A 77 -15.06 -3.75 5.50
C ASP A 77 -15.86 -4.10 4.24
N ILE A 78 -15.42 -5.13 3.50
CA ILE A 78 -16.05 -5.61 2.28
C ILE A 78 -16.89 -6.87 2.57
N ASN A 79 -16.40 -7.74 3.46
CA ASN A 79 -17.03 -9.02 3.79
C ASN A 79 -18.16 -8.86 4.83
N ASP A 80 -19.17 -8.07 4.51
CA ASP A 80 -20.40 -8.03 5.30
C ASP A 80 -21.30 -9.24 5.01
N LYS A 81 -22.03 -9.71 6.02
CA LYS A 81 -22.78 -10.99 5.99
C LYS A 81 -23.95 -11.03 4.99
N PHE A 82 -24.24 -9.94 4.29
CA PHE A 82 -25.39 -9.79 3.40
C PHE A 82 -24.96 -9.74 1.93
N VAL A 83 -25.32 -10.78 1.18
CA VAL A 83 -25.06 -10.90 -0.27
C VAL A 83 -25.72 -9.72 -1.01
N GLY A 84 -24.89 -8.87 -1.63
CA GLY A 84 -25.30 -7.66 -2.37
C GLY A 84 -24.97 -6.33 -1.69
N GLU A 85 -24.69 -6.31 -0.38
CA GLU A 85 -24.15 -5.13 0.30
C GLU A 85 -22.66 -4.94 0.02
N SER A 86 -21.89 -6.04 -0.06
CA SER A 86 -20.45 -6.00 -0.37
C SER A 86 -20.12 -5.31 -1.70
N GLU A 87 -20.91 -5.53 -2.76
CA GLU A 87 -20.74 -4.86 -4.06
C GLU A 87 -20.97 -3.35 -3.93
N LYS A 88 -22.03 -2.95 -3.21
CA LYS A 88 -22.33 -1.54 -2.94
C LYS A 88 -21.26 -0.87 -2.08
N SER A 89 -20.70 -1.60 -1.10
CA SER A 89 -19.59 -1.13 -0.28
C SER A 89 -18.36 -0.84 -1.14
N VAL A 90 -18.00 -1.76 -2.05
CA VAL A 90 -16.88 -1.53 -2.98
C VAL A 90 -17.12 -0.31 -3.87
N ALA A 91 -18.30 -0.20 -4.49
CA ALA A 91 -18.66 0.96 -5.31
C ALA A 91 -18.63 2.27 -4.49
N GLY A 92 -19.13 2.24 -3.26
CA GLY A 92 -19.13 3.37 -2.34
C GLY A 92 -17.73 3.81 -1.92
N VAL A 93 -16.78 2.87 -1.76
CA VAL A 93 -15.37 3.21 -1.49
C VAL A 93 -14.75 3.96 -2.65
N PHE A 94 -14.99 3.53 -3.89
CA PHE A 94 -14.50 4.26 -5.06
C PHE A 94 -15.18 5.64 -5.19
N GLU A 95 -16.48 5.74 -4.94
CA GLU A 95 -17.18 7.03 -4.92
C GLU A 95 -16.60 7.98 -3.86
N LEU A 96 -16.31 7.48 -2.66
CA LEU A 96 -15.67 8.24 -1.60
C LEU A 96 -14.26 8.67 -2.01
N ALA A 97 -13.49 7.80 -2.66
CA ALA A 97 -12.16 8.13 -3.19
C ALA A 97 -12.22 9.28 -4.20
N TYR A 98 -13.23 9.31 -5.07
CA TYR A 98 -13.47 10.43 -5.98
C TYR A 98 -13.79 11.74 -5.26
N ARG A 99 -14.58 11.68 -4.18
CA ARG A 99 -14.92 12.89 -3.38
C ARG A 99 -13.74 13.40 -2.55
N LEU A 100 -12.82 12.52 -2.18
CA LEU A 100 -11.63 12.83 -1.37
C LEU A 100 -10.37 13.04 -2.20
N ALA A 101 -10.48 13.08 -3.53
CA ALA A 101 -9.36 13.40 -4.42
C ALA A 101 -8.61 14.67 -3.97
N PRO A 102 -7.26 14.68 -3.91
CA PRO A 102 -6.33 13.58 -4.19
C PRO A 102 -6.35 12.47 -3.12
N CYS A 103 -6.41 11.20 -3.51
CA CYS A 103 -6.62 10.09 -2.57
C CYS A 103 -5.79 8.84 -2.88
N ILE A 104 -5.25 8.22 -1.83
CA ILE A 104 -4.64 6.88 -1.86
C ILE A 104 -5.63 5.88 -1.29
N VAL A 105 -6.06 4.92 -2.10
CA VAL A 105 -6.88 3.78 -1.68
C VAL A 105 -5.93 2.64 -1.32
N PHE A 106 -5.77 2.39 -0.02
CA PHE A 106 -4.87 1.37 0.50
C PHE A 106 -5.66 0.12 0.94
N THR A 107 -5.31 -1.04 0.39
CA THR A 107 -5.88 -2.34 0.77
C THR A 107 -4.79 -3.20 1.39
N ASP A 108 -4.88 -3.43 2.70
CA ASP A 108 -3.98 -4.35 3.40
C ASP A 108 -4.46 -5.79 3.25
N GLU A 109 -3.54 -6.75 3.35
CA GLU A 109 -3.83 -8.18 3.15
C GLU A 109 -4.64 -8.44 1.88
N ILE A 110 -4.24 -7.82 0.77
CA ILE A 110 -4.99 -7.87 -0.49
C ILE A 110 -5.18 -9.30 -1.03
N ASP A 111 -4.31 -10.24 -0.62
CA ASP A 111 -4.44 -11.67 -0.90
C ASP A 111 -5.64 -12.32 -0.22
N SER A 112 -6.09 -11.85 0.95
CA SER A 112 -7.29 -12.40 1.59
C SER A 112 -8.57 -12.05 0.83
N LEU A 113 -8.57 -10.91 0.13
CA LEU A 113 -9.68 -10.47 -0.72
C LEU A 113 -9.62 -11.12 -2.10
N PHE A 114 -8.41 -11.31 -2.64
CA PHE A 114 -8.21 -11.65 -4.05
C PHE A 114 -7.29 -12.85 -4.28
N SER A 115 -7.48 -13.91 -3.47
CA SER A 115 -6.72 -15.15 -3.60
C SER A 115 -7.03 -15.92 -4.88
N SER A 116 -6.06 -16.73 -5.29
CA SER A 116 -6.11 -17.62 -6.44
C SER A 116 -7.27 -18.59 -6.29
N ARG A 117 -8.26 -18.46 -7.18
CA ARG A 117 -9.52 -19.21 -7.22
C ARG A 117 -9.34 -20.69 -6.88
N SER A 118 -9.82 -21.11 -5.71
CA SER A 118 -10.04 -22.52 -5.40
C SER A 118 -11.43 -22.94 -5.90
N SER A 119 -11.63 -24.24 -6.16
CA SER A 119 -12.93 -24.79 -6.61
C SER A 119 -14.10 -24.47 -5.68
N ASP A 120 -13.82 -24.14 -4.41
CA ASP A 120 -14.79 -23.81 -3.36
C ASP A 120 -15.03 -22.30 -3.16
N THR A 121 -14.44 -21.43 -4.00
CA THR A 121 -14.66 -19.97 -3.91
C THR A 121 -16.14 -19.65 -4.12
N LYS A 122 -16.78 -19.00 -3.14
CA LYS A 122 -18.22 -18.73 -3.16
C LYS A 122 -18.55 -17.71 -4.27
N SER A 123 -19.74 -17.81 -4.85
CA SER A 123 -20.16 -16.93 -5.96
C SER A 123 -20.11 -15.44 -5.62
N TRP A 124 -20.40 -15.07 -4.37
CA TRP A 124 -20.40 -13.68 -3.92
C TRP A 124 -18.99 -13.07 -3.85
N GLU A 125 -17.97 -13.85 -3.43
CA GLU A 125 -16.56 -13.40 -3.40
C GLU A 125 -16.08 -13.03 -4.82
N ARG A 126 -16.55 -13.78 -5.83
CA ARG A 126 -16.23 -13.51 -7.25
C ARG A 126 -16.85 -12.21 -7.75
N ASN A 127 -18.07 -11.89 -7.31
CA ASN A 127 -18.71 -10.65 -7.72
C ASN A 127 -18.02 -9.44 -7.09
N VAL A 128 -17.67 -9.52 -5.81
CA VAL A 128 -16.90 -8.49 -5.09
C VAL A 128 -15.56 -8.21 -5.78
N LEU A 129 -14.81 -9.27 -6.12
CA LEU A 129 -13.57 -9.16 -6.89
C LEU A 129 -13.81 -8.47 -8.24
N THR A 130 -14.89 -8.85 -8.93
CA THR A 130 -15.26 -8.27 -10.22
C THR A 130 -15.57 -6.78 -10.11
N GLU A 131 -16.36 -6.39 -9.11
CA GLU A 131 -16.70 -4.98 -8.84
C GLU A 131 -15.45 -4.16 -8.49
N PHE A 132 -14.56 -4.71 -7.65
CA PHE A 132 -13.32 -4.05 -7.31
C PHE A 132 -12.43 -3.83 -8.55
N MET A 133 -12.26 -4.86 -9.37
CA MET A 133 -11.52 -4.77 -10.64
C MET A 133 -12.14 -3.75 -11.61
N GLN A 134 -13.48 -3.69 -11.68
CA GLN A 134 -14.17 -2.67 -12.48
C GLN A 134 -13.91 -1.27 -11.95
N GLY A 135 -13.90 -1.07 -10.63
CA GLY A 135 -13.49 0.18 -9.99
C GLY A 135 -12.06 0.58 -10.36
N MET A 136 -11.11 -0.36 -10.28
CA MET A 136 -9.71 -0.15 -10.69
C MET A 136 -9.61 0.26 -12.17
N ASP A 137 -10.34 -0.41 -13.06
CA ASP A 137 -10.31 -0.10 -14.48
C ASP A 137 -11.03 1.22 -14.79
N GLY A 138 -12.04 1.58 -14.00
CA GLY A 138 -12.67 2.90 -14.00
C GLY A 138 -11.68 4.01 -13.70
N LEU A 139 -10.75 3.79 -12.75
CA LEU A 139 -9.65 4.73 -12.47
C LEU A 139 -8.63 4.82 -13.61
N LYS A 140 -8.48 3.78 -14.44
CA LYS A 140 -7.60 3.83 -15.61
C LYS A 140 -8.21 4.56 -16.79
N SER A 141 -9.53 4.70 -16.83
CA SER A 141 -10.19 5.49 -17.85
C SER A 141 -9.85 6.97 -17.63
N ALA A 142 -8.94 7.47 -18.46
CA ALA A 142 -8.34 8.81 -18.44
C ALA A 142 -9.34 9.99 -18.50
N LYS A 143 -10.65 9.75 -18.44
CA LYS A 143 -11.69 10.77 -18.38
C LYS A 143 -12.24 11.01 -16.97
N LYS A 144 -12.14 10.01 -16.06
CA LYS A 144 -12.65 10.10 -14.67
C LYS A 144 -11.57 10.30 -13.61
N ASN A 145 -10.34 9.85 -13.86
CA ASN A 145 -9.24 9.99 -12.90
C ASN A 145 -8.21 11.05 -13.32
N ARG A 146 -8.41 11.71 -14.47
CA ARG A 146 -7.51 12.75 -14.99
C ARG A 146 -7.34 13.92 -14.02
N ASP A 147 -8.44 14.25 -13.33
CA ASP A 147 -8.51 15.40 -12.42
C ASP A 147 -8.53 14.98 -10.94
N ASN A 148 -8.74 13.69 -10.65
CA ASN A 148 -8.98 13.19 -9.30
C ASN A 148 -7.73 12.55 -8.65
N ASN A 149 -6.71 12.21 -9.43
CA ASN A 149 -5.41 11.72 -8.97
C ASN A 149 -5.52 10.65 -7.85
N ILE A 150 -6.29 9.61 -8.12
CA ILE A 150 -6.51 8.50 -7.19
C ILE A 150 -5.51 7.40 -7.50
N VAL A 151 -4.80 6.93 -6.47
CA VAL A 151 -3.83 5.83 -6.56
C VAL A 151 -4.34 4.66 -5.73
N ILE A 152 -4.29 3.45 -6.28
CA ILE A 152 -4.57 2.22 -5.52
C ILE A 152 -3.24 1.62 -5.06
N VAL A 153 -3.13 1.28 -3.78
CA VAL A 153 -1.99 0.58 -3.21
C VAL A 153 -2.49 -0.69 -2.50
N GLY A 154 -2.07 -1.86 -2.95
CA GLY A 154 -2.30 -3.12 -2.27
C GLY A 154 -1.07 -3.55 -1.49
N ALA A 155 -1.23 -4.12 -0.30
CA ALA A 155 -0.15 -4.76 0.46
C ALA A 155 -0.45 -6.25 0.68
N THR A 156 0.55 -7.11 0.45
CA THR A 156 0.44 -8.56 0.67
C THR A 156 1.74 -9.13 1.25
N ASN A 157 1.60 -10.20 2.04
CA ASN A 157 2.74 -11.03 2.43
C ASN A 157 2.87 -12.29 1.56
N ARG A 158 1.89 -12.54 0.67
CA ARG A 158 1.77 -13.74 -0.16
C ARG A 158 1.51 -13.36 -1.62
N PRO A 159 2.48 -12.75 -2.32
CA PRO A 159 2.28 -12.28 -3.69
C PRO A 159 1.95 -13.40 -4.69
N PHE A 160 2.37 -14.64 -4.40
CA PHE A 160 2.10 -15.81 -5.23
C PHE A 160 0.65 -16.31 -5.12
N ASP A 161 -0.06 -15.94 -4.04
CA ASP A 161 -1.44 -16.35 -3.83
C ASP A 161 -2.44 -15.43 -4.55
N LEU A 162 -2.01 -14.29 -5.09
CA LEU A 162 -2.87 -13.30 -5.72
C LEU A 162 -3.38 -13.71 -7.12
N ASP A 163 -4.65 -13.39 -7.41
CA ASP A 163 -5.24 -13.60 -8.73
C ASP A 163 -4.43 -12.84 -9.82
N PRO A 164 -4.02 -13.52 -10.91
CA PRO A 164 -3.28 -12.89 -12.01
C PRO A 164 -3.98 -11.68 -12.65
N ALA A 165 -5.30 -11.56 -12.52
CA ALA A 165 -6.08 -10.42 -12.98
C ALA A 165 -5.83 -9.17 -12.12
N ILE A 166 -5.58 -9.31 -10.81
CA ILE A 166 -5.17 -8.20 -9.94
C ILE A 166 -3.71 -7.84 -10.22
N LEU A 167 -2.83 -8.84 -10.36
CA LEU A 167 -1.42 -8.62 -10.68
C LEU A 167 -1.19 -7.87 -12.01
N ARG A 168 -2.11 -8.01 -12.97
CA ARG A 168 -2.11 -7.23 -14.23
C ARG A 168 -2.56 -5.78 -14.05
N ARG A 169 -3.38 -5.51 -13.03
CA ARG A 169 -3.87 -4.16 -12.69
C ARG A 169 -2.94 -3.43 -11.72
N MET A 170 -2.02 -4.16 -11.09
CA MET A 170 -0.95 -3.63 -10.24
C MET A 170 0.44 -3.83 -10.87
N PRO A 171 0.78 -3.08 -11.94
CA PRO A 171 2.03 -3.29 -12.66
C PRO A 171 3.27 -2.83 -11.88
N ARG A 172 3.12 -1.87 -10.96
CA ARG A 172 4.21 -1.39 -10.10
C ARG A 172 4.29 -2.29 -8.88
N ARG A 173 5.33 -3.12 -8.80
CA ARG A 173 5.53 -4.07 -7.70
C ARG A 173 6.79 -3.68 -6.94
N ILE A 174 6.65 -3.49 -5.65
CA ILE A 174 7.71 -2.98 -4.79
C ILE A 174 7.89 -3.95 -3.63
N LEU A 175 9.10 -4.51 -3.55
CA LEU A 175 9.50 -5.37 -2.45
C LEU A 175 9.83 -4.50 -1.24
N VAL A 176 9.18 -4.80 -0.12
CA VAL A 176 9.51 -4.28 1.21
C VAL A 176 10.09 -5.46 1.98
N ASP A 177 11.42 -5.54 1.97
CA ASP A 177 12.19 -6.66 2.52
C ASP A 177 12.54 -6.44 4.01
N MET A 178 13.21 -7.43 4.58
CA MET A 178 13.76 -7.37 5.93
C MET A 178 14.75 -6.21 6.10
N PRO A 179 14.75 -5.54 7.27
CA PRO A 179 15.63 -4.41 7.50
C PRO A 179 17.10 -4.83 7.54
N ASN A 180 17.94 -4.06 6.85
CA ASN A 180 19.40 -4.16 6.97
C ASN A 180 19.88 -3.60 8.33
N LEU A 181 21.18 -3.77 8.64
CA LEU A 181 21.75 -3.33 9.92
C LEU A 181 21.45 -1.86 10.26
N ALA A 182 21.60 -0.95 9.28
CA ALA A 182 21.36 0.48 9.48
C ALA A 182 19.87 0.76 9.76
N MET A 183 18.97 0.08 9.04
CA MET A 183 17.53 0.17 9.26
C MET A 183 17.13 -0.38 10.63
N ARG A 184 17.68 -1.54 11.05
CA ARG A 184 17.44 -2.10 12.40
C ARG A 184 17.88 -1.15 13.49
N LYS A 185 19.05 -0.53 13.36
CA LYS A 185 19.54 0.51 14.27
C LYS A 185 18.55 1.68 14.34
N GLY A 186 18.06 2.14 13.18
CA GLY A 186 17.06 3.19 13.10
C GLY A 186 15.75 2.84 13.80
N ILE A 187 15.21 1.64 13.54
CA ILE A 187 13.98 1.12 14.16
C ILE A 187 14.13 1.09 15.69
N LEU A 188 15.19 0.47 16.20
CA LEU A 188 15.48 0.40 17.63
C LEU A 188 15.65 1.79 18.25
N SER A 189 16.35 2.70 17.57
CA SER A 189 16.52 4.09 18.04
C SER A 189 15.19 4.83 18.11
N SER A 190 14.27 4.56 17.17
CA SER A 190 12.94 5.17 17.17
C SER A 190 12.08 4.66 18.33
N TYR A 191 12.12 3.36 18.64
CA TYR A 191 11.35 2.78 19.75
C TYR A 191 11.90 3.21 21.11
N LEU A 192 13.23 3.27 21.26
CA LEU A 192 13.88 3.61 22.52
C LEU A 192 14.06 5.12 22.74
N LYS A 193 13.54 5.97 21.85
CA LYS A 193 13.75 7.42 21.87
C LYS A 193 13.24 8.10 23.15
N GLU A 194 12.16 7.59 23.73
CA GLU A 194 11.54 8.12 24.95
C GLU A 194 11.95 7.36 26.21
N GLU A 195 12.80 6.34 26.07
CA GLU A 195 13.23 5.48 27.17
C GLU A 195 14.52 5.98 27.82
N HIS A 196 14.65 5.75 29.13
CA HIS A 196 15.90 5.98 29.85
C HIS A 196 16.76 4.73 29.74
N LEU A 197 17.76 4.77 28.87
CA LEU A 197 18.67 3.65 28.66
C LEU A 197 19.79 3.65 29.70
N ASP A 198 20.06 2.47 30.26
CA ASP A 198 21.25 2.24 31.08
C ASP A 198 22.52 2.34 30.21
N VAL A 199 23.67 2.62 30.82
CA VAL A 199 24.97 2.76 30.13
C VAL A 199 25.37 1.47 29.39
N ASP A 200 24.90 0.33 29.87
CA ASP A 200 25.20 -0.97 29.27
C ASP A 200 24.38 -1.29 28.01
N VAL A 201 23.31 -0.52 27.74
CA VAL A 201 22.44 -0.75 26.57
C VAL A 201 23.04 -0.07 25.34
N SER A 202 23.47 -0.89 24.37
CA SER A 202 23.99 -0.42 23.10
C SER A 202 23.07 -0.81 21.94
N ILE A 203 22.45 0.20 21.32
CA ILE A 203 21.60 0.02 20.13
C ILE A 203 22.38 -0.60 18.97
N ASP A 204 23.66 -0.21 18.81
CA ASP A 204 24.55 -0.80 17.82
C ASP A 204 24.73 -2.31 18.00
N LYS A 205 24.94 -2.77 19.24
CA LYS A 205 25.06 -4.20 19.54
C LYS A 205 23.74 -4.93 19.26
N LEU A 206 22.62 -4.39 19.75
CA LEU A 206 21.30 -4.97 19.53
C LEU A 206 20.98 -5.09 18.04
N ALA A 207 21.32 -4.09 17.22
CA ALA A 207 21.09 -4.13 15.78
C ALA A 207 21.90 -5.23 15.06
N VAL A 208 23.10 -5.56 15.56
CA VAL A 208 23.92 -6.67 15.06
C VAL A 208 23.33 -8.02 15.48
N GLU A 209 22.93 -8.15 16.74
CA GLU A 209 22.40 -9.41 17.32
C GLU A 209 21.01 -9.78 16.80
N THR A 210 20.25 -8.81 16.30
CA THR A 210 18.88 -8.99 15.77
C THR A 210 18.86 -9.22 14.26
N GLU A 211 19.87 -9.90 13.71
CA GLU A 211 19.85 -10.28 12.30
C GLU A 211 18.65 -11.15 11.94
N GLY A 212 17.94 -10.77 10.87
CA GLY A 212 16.73 -11.46 10.43
C GLY A 212 15.45 -11.07 11.18
N PHE A 213 15.50 -10.09 12.09
CA PHE A 213 14.30 -9.59 12.78
C PHE A 213 13.56 -8.58 11.90
N SER A 214 12.24 -8.67 11.86
CA SER A 214 11.38 -7.68 11.20
C SER A 214 11.21 -6.44 12.07
N GLY A 215 10.64 -5.36 11.52
CA GLY A 215 10.31 -4.18 12.30
C GLY A 215 9.29 -4.45 13.42
N SER A 216 8.46 -5.49 13.27
CA SER A 216 7.57 -5.97 14.33
C SER A 216 8.30 -6.79 15.39
N ASP A 217 9.33 -7.55 15.04
CA ASP A 217 10.12 -8.34 16.02
C ASP A 217 11.04 -7.46 16.86
N LEU A 218 11.45 -6.30 16.32
CA LEU A 218 12.26 -5.30 17.01
C LEU A 218 11.46 -4.39 17.96
N LYS A 219 10.13 -4.44 17.89
CA LYS A 219 9.22 -3.65 18.73
C LYS A 219 8.97 -4.37 20.06
#